data_AF-M7VYZ9-F1
#
_entry.id   AF-M7VYZ9-F1
#
_cell.length_a   1.000
_cell.length_b   1.000
_cell.length_c   1.000
_cell.angle_alpha   90.00
_cell.angle_beta   90.00
_cell.angle_gamma   90.00
#
_symmetry.space_group_name_H-M   'P 1'
#
loop_
_entity.id
_entity.type
_entity.pdbx_description
1 polymer ?
#
loop_
_entity_poly.entity_id
_entity_poly.type
_entity_poly.pdbx_seq_one_letter_code
_entity_poly.pdbx_strand_id
1 'polypeptide(L)'
;MSGTDGNCGSNPAALVDQAYKSAASAGLGKCGENALELCGYGGCNTNGFNQIVKQAKWYGLHSFTYLRMTRALLDDGTAWGQFCSFVNSMR
;
A
#
# COMPACT_ATOMS: atom_id res chain seq x y z
N MET A 1 -8.38 -0.87 8.09
CA MET A 1 -7.59 -1.63 9.09
C MET A 1 -6.12 -1.27 8.91
N SER A 2 -5.40 -0.95 9.99
CA SER A 2 -3.95 -0.67 9.98
C SER A 2 -3.09 -1.96 9.94
N GLY A 3 -3.73 -3.13 9.97
CA GLY A 3 -3.08 -4.44 10.12
C GLY A 3 -2.55 -4.71 11.54
N THR A 4 -2.76 -3.79 12.48
CA THR A 4 -2.39 -3.95 13.89
C THR A 4 -3.47 -4.76 14.61
N ASP A 5 -3.09 -5.91 15.15
CA ASP A 5 -3.91 -6.72 16.06
C ASP A 5 -3.03 -7.09 17.26
N GLY A 6 -3.39 -6.54 18.42
CA GLY A 6 -2.63 -6.72 19.67
C GLY A 6 -2.66 -8.16 20.19
N ASN A 7 -3.71 -8.92 19.89
CA ASN A 7 -3.81 -10.32 20.30
C ASN A 7 -2.85 -11.21 19.49
N CYS A 8 -2.51 -10.76 18.28
CA CYS A 8 -1.57 -11.45 17.39
C CYS A 8 -0.14 -10.90 17.47
N GLY A 9 0.12 -9.89 18.32
CA GLY A 9 1.42 -9.20 18.37
C GLY A 9 1.79 -8.50 17.05
N SER A 10 0.80 -8.12 16.24
CA SER A 10 1.03 -7.62 14.88
C SER A 10 1.43 -6.15 14.85
N ASN A 11 2.60 -5.85 14.30
CA ASN A 11 3.10 -4.48 14.07
C ASN A 11 3.70 -4.31 12.65
N PRO A 12 2.85 -4.29 11.61
CA PRO A 12 3.32 -4.31 10.22
C PRO A 12 4.07 -3.02 9.84
N ALA A 13 3.68 -1.87 10.40
CA ALA A 13 4.36 -0.61 10.12
C ALA A 13 5.83 -0.60 10.61
N ALA A 14 6.08 -1.16 11.80
CA ALA A 14 7.44 -1.29 12.32
C ALA A 14 8.26 -2.30 11.49
N LEU A 15 7.65 -3.42 11.08
CA LEU A 15 8.31 -4.40 10.22
C LEU A 15 8.73 -3.81 8.87
N VAL A 16 7.85 -3.02 8.25
CA VAL A 16 8.14 -2.32 6.99
C VAL A 16 9.28 -1.31 7.16
N ASP A 17 9.27 -0.53 8.25
CA ASP A 17 10.37 0.41 8.56
C ASP A 17 11.71 -0.32 8.72
N GLN A 18 11.73 -1.43 9.47
CA GLN A 18 12.91 -2.25 9.66
C GLN A 18 13.43 -2.79 8.32
N ALA A 19 12.56 -3.39 7.50
CA ALA A 19 12.95 -3.97 6.22
C ALA A 19 13.56 -2.93 5.26
N TYR A 20 12.92 -1.75 5.14
CA TYR A 20 13.43 -0.70 4.25
C TYR A 20 14.73 -0.07 4.74
N LYS A 21 14.90 0.11 6.06
CA LYS A 21 16.18 0.59 6.62
C LYS A 21 17.30 -0.41 6.39
N SER A 22 17.05 -1.70 6.59
CA SER A 22 18.03 -2.75 6.30
C SER A 22 18.41 -2.80 4.82
N ALA A 23 17.42 -2.76 3.92
CA ALA A 23 17.69 -2.72 2.47
C ALA A 23 18.52 -1.49 2.07
N ALA A 24 18.19 -0.32 2.62
CA ALA A 24 18.94 0.92 2.38
C ALA A 24 20.39 0.80 2.88
N SER A 25 20.61 0.24 4.06
CA SER A 25 21.96 0.04 4.62
C SER A 25 22.82 -0.92 3.79
N ALA A 26 22.19 -1.83 3.05
CA ALA A 26 22.83 -2.76 2.14
C ALA A 26 22.97 -2.21 0.70
N GLY A 27 22.54 -0.98 0.44
CA GLY A 27 22.59 -0.36 -0.89
C GLY A 27 21.57 -0.94 -1.90
N LEU A 28 20.51 -1.58 -1.41
CA LEU A 28 19.50 -2.21 -2.27
C LEU A 28 18.37 -1.25 -2.64
N GLY A 29 17.89 -1.37 -3.88
CA GLY A 29 16.63 -0.76 -4.31
C GLY A 29 15.44 -1.36 -3.56
N LYS A 30 14.37 -0.57 -3.41
CA LYS A 30 13.17 -0.95 -2.66
C LYS A 30 11.94 -0.86 -3.53
N CYS A 31 11.13 -1.91 -3.53
CA CYS A 31 9.81 -1.95 -4.15
C CYS A 31 8.79 -2.42 -3.11
N GLY A 32 7.48 -2.25 -3.37
CA GLY A 32 6.44 -2.66 -2.42
C GLY A 32 5.17 -3.18 -3.07
N GLU A 33 4.37 -3.88 -2.27
CA GLU A 33 3.04 -4.39 -2.62
C GLU A 33 2.10 -4.26 -1.41
N ASN A 34 0.79 -4.25 -1.64
CA ASN A 34 -0.19 -4.39 -0.56
C ASN A 34 -0.46 -5.86 -0.27
N ALA A 35 -0.46 -6.24 1.01
CA ALA A 35 -0.65 -7.64 1.41
C ALA A 35 -2.12 -8.11 1.33
N LEU A 36 -3.08 -7.20 1.56
CA LEU A 36 -4.51 -7.49 1.55
C LEU A 36 -5.21 -6.61 0.53
N GLU A 37 -6.33 -7.09 0.00
CA GLU A 37 -7.18 -6.35 -0.94
C GLU A 37 -7.65 -5.03 -0.31
N LEU A 38 -7.53 -3.95 -1.07
CA LEU A 38 -7.90 -2.61 -0.61
C LEU A 38 -9.14 -2.06 -1.33
N CYS A 39 -9.59 -2.70 -2.42
CA CYS A 39 -10.76 -2.25 -3.17
C CYS A 39 -11.81 -3.36 -3.29
N GLY A 40 -13.08 -2.96 -3.21
CA GLY A 40 -14.24 -3.82 -3.41
C GLY A 40 -15.39 -3.05 -4.04
N TYR A 41 -16.54 -3.71 -4.18
CA TYR A 41 -17.76 -3.01 -4.56
C TYR A 41 -18.13 -2.02 -3.46
N GLY A 42 -18.45 -0.77 -3.85
CA GLY A 42 -18.68 0.33 -2.92
C GLY A 42 -17.42 1.13 -2.55
N GLY A 43 -16.26 0.82 -3.13
CA GLY A 43 -15.07 1.67 -3.04
C GLY A 43 -13.83 0.97 -2.47
N CYS A 44 -12.84 1.79 -2.11
CA CYS A 44 -11.53 1.39 -1.64
C CYS A 44 -11.24 1.93 -0.23
N ASN A 45 -10.34 1.24 0.47
CA ASN A 45 -9.74 1.69 1.72
C ASN A 45 -8.71 2.80 1.43
N THR A 46 -9.19 4.04 1.33
CA THR A 46 -8.37 5.24 1.07
C THR A 46 -7.30 5.49 2.15
N ASN A 47 -7.54 5.08 3.39
CA ASN A 47 -6.53 5.15 4.45
C ASN A 47 -5.35 4.21 4.16
N GLY A 48 -5.61 3.02 3.60
CA GLY A 48 -4.58 2.10 3.13
C GLY A 48 -3.74 2.71 2.00
N PHE A 49 -4.38 3.36 1.04
CA PHE A 49 -3.68 4.10 -0.02
C PHE A 49 -2.81 5.23 0.52
N ASN A 50 -3.31 6.04 1.46
CA ASN A 50 -2.54 7.11 2.07
C ASN A 50 -1.30 6.58 2.81
N GLN A 51 -1.41 5.42 3.46
CA GLN A 51 -0.26 4.76 4.08
C GLN A 51 0.78 4.33 3.04
N ILE A 52 0.36 3.73 1.93
CA ILE A 52 1.25 3.32 0.83
C ILE A 52 1.99 4.55 0.27
N VAL A 53 1.26 5.62 -0.07
CA VAL A 53 1.85 6.86 -0.60
C VAL A 53 2.88 7.44 0.37
N LYS A 54 2.53 7.51 1.66
CA LYS A 54 3.44 8.01 2.69
C LYS A 54 4.73 7.18 2.76
N GLN A 55 4.62 5.85 2.79
CA GLN A 55 5.78 4.96 2.88
C GLN A 55 6.62 5.02 1.60
N ALA A 56 5.98 5.02 0.43
CA ALA A 56 6.65 5.11 -0.86
C ALA A 56 7.55 6.36 -0.94
N LYS A 57 7.02 7.52 -0.56
CA LYS A 57 7.75 8.79 -0.55
C LYS A 57 8.83 8.83 0.54
N TRP A 58 8.52 8.36 1.74
CA TRP A 58 9.44 8.39 2.87
C TRP A 58 10.69 7.52 2.65
N TYR A 59 10.53 6.32 2.08
CA TYR A 59 11.63 5.39 1.88
C TYR A 59 12.24 5.43 0.48
N GLY A 60 11.72 6.29 -0.42
CA GLY A 60 12.20 6.38 -1.81
C GLY A 60 12.02 5.06 -2.56
N LEU A 61 10.79 4.53 -2.55
CA LEU A 61 10.47 3.32 -3.30
C LEU A 61 10.64 3.57 -4.81
N HIS A 62 11.25 2.61 -5.49
CA HIS A 62 11.41 2.65 -6.94
C HIS A 62 10.10 2.34 -7.66
N SER A 63 9.34 1.34 -7.17
CA SER A 63 8.04 0.98 -7.72
C SER A 63 7.13 0.40 -6.64
N PHE A 64 5.83 0.41 -6.94
CA PHE A 64 4.81 -0.26 -6.13
C PHE A 64 3.87 -1.03 -7.04
N THR A 65 3.65 -2.31 -6.74
CA THR A 65 2.71 -3.17 -7.48
C THR A 65 1.45 -3.36 -6.65
N TYR A 66 0.31 -2.90 -7.17
CA TYR A 66 -0.98 -3.10 -6.50
C TYR A 66 -1.51 -4.51 -6.74
N LEU A 67 -1.95 -5.17 -5.66
CA LEU A 67 -2.61 -6.46 -5.67
C LEU A 67 -4.11 -6.29 -5.34
N ARG A 68 -5.05 -6.63 -6.21
CA ARG A 68 -4.90 -7.09 -7.62
C ARG A 68 -5.97 -6.43 -8.48
N MET A 69 -5.79 -6.49 -9.80
CA MET A 69 -6.88 -6.22 -10.73
C MET A 69 -8.05 -7.20 -10.49
N THR A 70 -9.19 -6.67 -10.06
CA THR A 70 -10.43 -7.41 -9.82
C THR A 70 -11.59 -6.78 -10.58
N ARG A 71 -12.69 -7.53 -10.75
CA ARG A 71 -13.95 -6.97 -11.30
C ARG A 71 -14.47 -5.83 -10.44
N ALA A 72 -14.42 -5.95 -9.11
CA ALA A 72 -14.84 -4.89 -8.20
C ALA A 72 -14.03 -3.59 -8.39
N LEU A 73 -12.71 -3.67 -8.60
CA LEU A 73 -11.88 -2.50 -8.88
C LEU A 73 -12.24 -1.82 -10.21
N LEU A 74 -12.53 -2.60 -11.25
CA LEU A 74 -12.73 -2.10 -12.61
C LEU A 74 -14.17 -1.70 -12.92
N ASP A 75 -15.14 -2.44 -12.40
CA ASP A 75 -16.57 -2.28 -12.72
C ASP A 75 -17.23 -1.23 -11.83
N ASP A 76 -16.68 -0.96 -10.64
CA ASP A 76 -17.20 0.03 -9.71
C ASP A 76 -16.54 1.40 -9.96
N GLY A 77 -17.34 2.36 -10.46
CA GLY A 77 -16.84 3.70 -10.77
C GLY A 77 -16.27 4.46 -9.56
N THR A 78 -16.73 4.16 -8.34
CA THR A 78 -16.22 4.77 -7.11
C THR A 78 -14.85 4.18 -6.75
N ALA A 79 -14.73 2.85 -6.77
CA ALA A 79 -13.45 2.17 -6.55
C ALA A 79 -12.40 2.58 -7.59
N TRP A 80 -12.78 2.59 -8.87
CA TRP A 80 -11.91 3.00 -9.97
C TRP A 80 -11.43 4.45 -9.82
N GLY A 81 -12.35 5.38 -9.50
CA GLY A 81 -12.01 6.78 -9.26
C GLY A 81 -11.02 6.96 -8.11
N GLN A 82 -11.25 6.27 -6.99
CA GLN A 82 -10.36 6.31 -5.83
C GLN A 82 -8.98 5.69 -6.12
N PHE A 83 -8.94 4.60 -6.90
CA PHE A 83 -7.70 4.00 -7.36
C PHE A 83 -6.91 4.94 -8.27
N CYS A 84 -7.57 5.63 -9.20
CA CYS A 84 -6.93 6.64 -10.05
C CYS A 84 -6.33 7.79 -9.23
N SER A 85 -7.05 8.28 -8.21
CA SER A 85 -6.53 9.29 -7.28
C SER A 85 -5.31 8.80 -6.49
N PHE A 86 -5.32 7.52 -6.07
CA PHE A 86 -4.16 6.88 -5.45
C PHE A 86 -2.95 6.86 -6.40
N VAL A 87 -3.13 6.39 -7.64
CA VAL A 87 -2.06 6.36 -8.65
C VAL A 87 -1.50 7.76 -8.92
N ASN A 88 -2.36 8.77 -9.02
CA ASN A 88 -1.93 10.16 -9.21
C ASN A 88 -1.12 10.69 -8.02
N SER A 89 -1.38 10.20 -6.80
CA SER A 89 -0.64 10.60 -5.59
C SER A 89 0.71 9.90 -5.44
N MET A 90 0.91 8.77 -6.13
CA MET A 90 2.16 8.01 -6.18
C MET A 90 3.17 8.58 -7.18
N ARG A 91 2.72 9.43 -8.12
CA ARG A 91 3.59 10.23 -8.98
C ARG A 91 4.35 11.27 -8.16
#